data_AF-A0A356TJM5-F1
#
_entry.id   AF-A0A356TJM5-F1
#
_cell.length_a   1.000
_cell.length_b   1.000
_cell.length_c   1.000
_cell.angle_alpha   90.00
_cell.angle_beta   90.00
_cell.angle_gamma   90.00
#
_symmetry.space_group_name_H-M   'P 1'
#
loop_
_entity.id
_entity.type
_entity.pdbx_description
1 polymer ?
#
loop_
_entity_poly.entity_id
_entity_poly.type
_entity_poly.pdbx_seq_one_letter_code
_entity_poly.pdbx_strand_id
1 'polypeptide(L)'
;EGDRYVLRDLESTNGTVVDGTPVREAYLAPGARVSFGDTEILFQPRKKWERIDVREADHFGALYGTTDTMQAVFALLAKLAPTDLGCILVGETGTGK
;
A
#
# COMPACT_ATOMS: atom_id res chain seq x y z
N GLU A 1 14.51 1.68 -4.16
CA GLU A 1 15.18 1.92 -2.86
C GLU A 1 14.07 2.25 -1.87
N GLY A 2 13.86 1.41 -0.85
CA GLY A 2 12.64 1.47 -0.02
C GLY A 2 12.59 2.68 0.91
N ASP A 3 11.39 3.21 1.17
CA ASP A 3 11.16 4.26 2.15
C ASP A 3 11.69 3.79 3.53
N ARG A 4 12.72 4.46 4.05
CA ARG A 4 13.23 4.24 5.41
C ARG A 4 12.69 5.35 6.31
N TYR A 5 12.16 4.96 7.45
CA TYR A 5 11.62 5.88 8.44
C TYR A 5 12.54 5.92 9.64
N VAL A 6 12.83 7.12 10.13
CA VAL A 6 13.62 7.34 11.33
C VAL A 6 12.72 8.00 12.37
N LEU A 7 12.69 7.41 13.55
CA LEU A 7 12.14 8.02 14.75
C LEU A 7 13.26 8.74 15.49
N ARG A 8 12.98 9.97 15.92
CA ARG A 8 13.90 10.76 16.74
C ARG A 8 13.15 11.32 17.94
N ASP A 9 13.71 11.08 19.12
CA ASP A 9 13.25 11.64 20.37
C ASP A 9 13.60 13.14 20.44
N LEU A 10 12.61 13.97 20.79
CA LEU A 10 12.75 15.43 20.89
C LEU A 10 12.83 15.86 22.35
N GLU A 11 13.70 15.21 23.12
CA GLU A 11 13.87 15.44 24.56
C GLU A 11 12.57 15.17 25.34
N SER A 12 11.95 14.03 25.08
CA SER A 12 10.75 13.65 25.81
C SER A 12 11.05 13.47 27.30
N THR A 13 10.14 13.94 28.15
CA THR A 13 10.31 13.90 29.61
C THR A 13 10.49 12.47 30.13
N ASN A 14 9.80 11.50 29.53
CA ASN A 14 9.78 10.10 29.96
C ASN A 14 10.63 9.19 29.05
N GLY A 15 11.23 9.72 27.99
CA GLY A 15 11.92 8.94 26.96
C GLY A 15 10.97 8.32 25.93
N THR A 16 11.58 7.87 24.82
CA THR A 16 10.91 7.08 23.78
C THR A 16 11.49 5.67 23.75
N VAL A 17 10.61 4.67 23.61
CA VAL A 17 10.96 3.24 23.57
C VAL A 17 10.49 2.65 22.25
N VAL A 18 11.33 1.86 21.59
CA VAL A 18 10.99 1.10 20.38
C VAL A 18 11.23 -0.38 20.66
N ASP A 19 10.18 -1.20 20.51
CA ASP A 19 10.21 -2.65 20.77
C ASP A 19 10.84 -3.02 22.13
N GLY A 20 10.50 -2.23 23.17
CA GLY A 20 11.02 -2.41 24.54
C GLY A 20 12.41 -1.83 24.80
N THR A 21 13.07 -1.26 23.78
CA THR A 21 14.40 -0.64 23.90
C THR A 21 14.29 0.89 23.95
N PRO A 22 14.80 1.58 24.99
CA PRO A 22 14.87 3.04 25.01
C PRO A 22 15.80 3.58 23.92
N VAL A 23 15.36 4.60 23.18
CA VAL A 23 16.12 5.15 22.05
C VAL A 23 16.05 6.68 22.01
N ARG A 24 17.13 7.31 21.54
CA ARG A 24 17.11 8.71 21.08
C ARG A 24 16.84 8.82 19.58
N GLU A 25 17.30 7.85 18.81
CA GLU A 25 17.09 7.77 17.37
C GLU A 25 17.09 6.29 16.95
N ALA A 26 16.14 5.90 16.11
CA ALA A 26 16.01 4.53 15.63
C ALA A 26 15.32 4.46 14.25
N TYR A 27 15.77 3.53 13.41
CA TYR A 27 15.02 3.17 12.20
C TYR A 27 13.78 2.36 12.59
N LEU A 28 12.64 2.69 11.98
CA LEU A 28 11.39 1.96 12.19
C LEU A 28 11.18 0.90 11.10
N ALA A 29 11.01 -0.35 11.53
CA ALA A 29 10.51 -1.42 10.68
C ALA A 29 8.97 -1.46 10.72
N PRO A 30 8.29 -1.83 9.63
CA PRO A 30 6.85 -2.09 9.67
C PRO A 30 6.50 -3.08 10.79
N GLY A 31 5.57 -2.70 11.65
CA GLY A 31 5.16 -3.47 12.83
C GLY A 31 5.89 -3.09 14.13
N ALA A 32 6.85 -2.17 14.11
CA ALA A 32 7.53 -1.70 15.32
C ALA A 32 6.53 -1.05 16.30
N ARG A 33 6.64 -1.39 17.58
CA ARG A 33 5.89 -0.74 18.67
C ARG A 33 6.70 0.40 19.23
N VAL A 34 6.09 1.58 19.27
CA VAL A 34 6.71 2.79 19.82
C VAL A 34 5.92 3.23 21.04
N SER A 35 6.60 3.42 22.15
CA SER A 35 6.01 3.92 23.39
C SER A 35 6.63 5.26 23.77
N PHE A 36 5.80 6.21 24.19
CA PHE A 36 6.19 7.50 24.74
C PHE A 36 5.20 7.91 25.83
N GLY A 37 5.70 8.17 27.03
CA GLY A 37 4.85 8.30 28.22
C GLY A 37 3.95 7.07 28.39
N ASP A 38 2.64 7.29 28.53
CA ASP A 38 1.64 6.23 28.73
C ASP A 38 0.98 5.75 27.41
N THR A 39 1.49 6.20 26.26
CA THR A 39 0.94 5.85 24.94
C THR A 39 1.83 4.85 24.22
N GLU A 40 1.22 3.83 23.61
CA GLU A 40 1.87 2.92 22.67
C GLU A 40 1.20 3.04 21.30
N ILE A 41 2.01 3.13 20.24
CA ILE A 41 1.57 3.12 18.85
C ILE A 41 2.23 1.99 18.06
N LEU A 42 1.53 1.47 17.06
CA LEU A 42 2.07 0.52 16.08
C LEU A 42 2.46 1.25 14.80
N PHE A 43 3.73 1.18 14.41
CA PHE A 43 4.21 1.78 13.17
C PHE A 43 3.85 0.89 11.98
N GLN A 44 2.93 1.35 11.14
CA GLN A 44 2.55 0.64 9.91
C GLN A 44 2.59 1.60 8.72
N PRO A 45 3.69 1.63 7.95
CA PRO A 45 3.78 2.51 6.79
C PRO A 45 2.74 2.07 5.78
N ARG A 46 1.84 2.98 5.41
CA ARG A 46 0.91 2.73 4.31
C ARG A 46 1.77 2.56 3.06
N LYS A 47 1.66 1.42 2.39
CA LYS A 47 2.11 1.33 1.00
C LYS A 47 1.43 2.50 0.29
N LYS A 48 2.21 3.41 -0.30
CA LYS A 48 1.68 4.24 -1.38
C LYS A 48 1.09 3.23 -2.34
N TRP A 49 -0.23 3.20 -2.43
CA TRP A 49 -0.85 2.71 -3.64
C TRP A 49 -0.30 3.68 -4.66
N GLU A 50 0.70 3.27 -5.43
CA GLU A 50 0.88 3.86 -6.74
C GLU A 50 -0.53 3.81 -7.31
N ARG A 51 -1.16 4.98 -7.41
CA ARG A 51 -2.34 5.12 -8.26
C ARG A 51 -1.87 4.45 -9.52
N ILE A 52 -2.50 3.32 -9.83
CA ILE A 52 -2.29 2.74 -11.14
C ILE A 52 -2.73 3.90 -12.00
N ASP A 53 -1.79 4.50 -12.73
CA ASP A 53 -2.13 5.47 -13.74
C ASP A 53 -2.96 4.65 -14.71
N VAL A 54 -4.27 4.62 -14.43
CA VAL A 54 -5.28 4.36 -15.40
C VAL A 54 -5.11 5.54 -16.34
N ARG A 55 -4.15 5.41 -17.27
CA ARG A 55 -4.33 6.02 -18.57
C ARG A 55 -5.74 5.58 -18.96
N GLU A 56 -6.60 6.55 -19.25
CA GLU A 56 -8.01 6.36 -19.60
C GLU A 56 -8.12 5.34 -20.73
N ALA A 57 -8.06 4.07 -20.36
CA ALA A 57 -8.08 2.95 -21.26
C ALA A 57 -9.55 2.58 -21.32
N ASP A 58 -10.17 2.91 -22.43
CA ASP A 58 -11.52 2.47 -22.77
C ASP A 58 -11.54 0.97 -23.12
N HIS A 59 -10.37 0.31 -23.18
CA HIS A 59 -10.24 -1.12 -23.41
C HIS A 59 -8.94 -1.74 -22.84
N PHE A 60 -8.98 -3.04 -22.60
CA PHE A 60 -7.81 -3.90 -22.34
C PHE A 60 -7.89 -5.14 -23.23
N GLY A 61 -7.07 -5.19 -24.28
CA GLY A 61 -7.21 -6.23 -25.32
C GLY A 61 -8.59 -6.16 -25.97
N ALA A 62 -9.36 -7.24 -25.92
CA ALA A 62 -10.73 -7.31 -26.45
C ALA A 62 -11.82 -6.92 -25.43
N LEU A 63 -11.45 -6.56 -24.19
CA LEU A 63 -12.39 -6.11 -23.16
C LEU A 63 -12.58 -4.61 -23.28
N TYR A 64 -13.83 -4.15 -23.37
CA TYR A 64 -14.18 -2.73 -23.51
C TYR A 64 -14.94 -2.22 -22.29
N GLY A 65 -14.63 -1.01 -21.84
CA GLY A 65 -15.30 -0.40 -20.69
C GLY A 65 -14.77 0.99 -20.38
N THR A 66 -15.68 1.94 -20.20
CA THR A 66 -15.34 3.35 -19.94
C THR A 66 -15.61 3.78 -18.50
N THR A 67 -16.20 2.91 -17.68
CA THR A 67 -16.54 3.23 -16.28
C THR A 67 -15.32 3.14 -15.36
N ASP A 68 -15.31 3.91 -14.27
CA ASP A 68 -14.25 3.86 -13.25
C ASP A 68 -14.04 2.45 -12.68
N THR A 69 -15.10 1.65 -12.59
CA THR A 69 -15.03 0.26 -12.17
C THR A 69 -14.24 -0.60 -13.16
N MET A 70 -14.50 -0.46 -14.47
CA MET A 70 -13.75 -1.19 -15.50
C MET A 70 -12.31 -0.71 -15.63
N GLN A 71 -12.09 0.59 -15.49
CA GLN A 71 -10.76 1.19 -15.41
C GLN A 71 -9.92 0.57 -14.28
N ALA A 72 -10.50 0.34 -13.10
CA ALA A 72 -9.84 -0.34 -11.99
C ALA A 72 -9.52 -1.82 -12.31
N VAL A 73 -10.41 -2.51 -13.03
CA VAL A 73 -10.18 -3.88 -13.52
C VAL A 73 -9.02 -3.92 -14.54
N PHE A 74 -8.99 -3.01 -15.52
CA PHE A 74 -7.91 -2.92 -16.50
C PHE A 74 -6.55 -2.63 -15.87
N ALA A 75 -6.53 -1.77 -14.87
CA ALA A 75 -5.35 -1.50 -14.07
C ALA A 75 -4.81 -2.75 -13.36
N LEU A 76 -5.69 -3.61 -12.83
CA LEU A 76 -5.30 -4.90 -12.25
C LEU A 76 -4.78 -5.87 -13.33
N LEU A 77 -5.48 -5.98 -14.45
CA LEU A 77 -5.07 -6.83 -15.58
C LEU A 77 -3.70 -6.40 -16.14
N ALA A 78 -3.44 -5.10 -16.28
CA ALA A 78 -2.15 -4.58 -16.73
C ALA A 78 -1.00 -4.96 -15.78
N LYS A 79 -1.26 -5.05 -14.47
CA LYS A 79 -0.29 -5.52 -13.48
C LYS A 79 -0.06 -7.03 -13.53
N LEU A 80 -1.09 -7.80 -13.87
CA LEU A 80 -1.02 -9.27 -13.97
C LEU A 80 -0.47 -9.76 -15.31
N ALA A 81 -0.67 -9.00 -16.39
CA ALA A 81 -0.25 -9.33 -17.75
C ALA A 81 1.22 -9.76 -17.92
N PRO A 82 2.23 -9.18 -17.23
CA PRO A 82 3.60 -9.65 -17.33
C PRO A 82 3.91 -10.92 -16.52
N THR A 83 2.92 -11.54 -15.86
CA THR A 83 3.09 -12.73 -15.02
C THR A 83 2.40 -13.94 -15.65
N ASP A 84 2.86 -15.15 -15.31
CA ASP A 84 2.22 -16.41 -15.73
C ASP A 84 1.01 -16.81 -14.85
N LEU A 85 0.46 -15.87 -14.09
CA LEU A 85 -0.69 -16.13 -13.21
C LEU A 85 -1.98 -16.22 -14.04
N GLY A 86 -2.63 -17.39 -14.03
CA GLY A 86 -3.97 -17.53 -14.57
C GLY A 86 -4.99 -16.74 -13.75
N CYS A 87 -5.81 -15.91 -14.41
CA CYS A 87 -6.88 -15.15 -13.77
C CYS A 87 -8.23 -15.40 -14.46
N ILE A 88 -9.31 -15.31 -13.68
CA ILE A 88 -10.69 -15.42 -14.18
C ILE A 88 -11.40 -14.09 -13.95
N LEU A 89 -12.02 -13.56 -15.00
CA LEU A 89 -12.89 -12.40 -14.91
C LEU A 89 -14.35 -12.86 -14.76
N VAL A 90 -15.05 -12.38 -13.73
CA VAL A 90 -16.43 -12.78 -13.39
C VAL A 90 -17.35 -11.57 -13.37
N GLY A 91 -18.64 -11.79 -13.66
CA GLY A 91 -19.67 -10.76 -13.73
C GLY A 91 -20.95 -11.27 -14.41
N GLU A 92 -22.00 -10.47 -14.38
CA GLU A 92 -23.31 -10.84 -14.92
C GLU A 92 -23.36 -10.86 -16.46
N THR A 93 -24.45 -11.37 -17.03
CA THR A 93 -24.69 -11.35 -18.48
C THR A 93 -24.75 -9.90 -18.98
N GLY A 94 -24.04 -9.60 -20.06
CA GLY A 94 -24.03 -8.26 -20.68
C GLY A 94 -22.95 -7.30 -20.18
N THR A 95 -22.07 -7.70 -19.26
CA THR A 95 -20.99 -6.82 -18.76
C THR A 95 -19.72 -6.83 -19.62
N GLY A 96 -19.73 -7.46 -20.80
CA GLY A 96 -18.59 -7.45 -21.74
C GLY A 96 -17.33 -8.19 -21.26
N LYS A 97 -17.49 -9.27 -20.49
CA LYS A 97 -16.41 -10.22 -20.16
C LYS A 97 -16.22 -11.24 -21.27
#